data_AF-A0A3M1C7M6-F1
#
_entry.id   AF-A0A3M1C7M6-F1
#
_cell.length_a   1.000
_cell.length_b   1.000
_cell.length_c   1.000
_cell.angle_alpha   90.00
_cell.angle_beta   90.00
_cell.angle_gamma   90.00
#
_symmetry.space_group_name_H-M   'P 1'
#
loop_
_entity.id
_entity.type
_entity.pdbx_description
1 polymer ?
#
loop_
_entity_poly.entity_id
_entity_poly.type
_entity_poly.pdbx_seq_one_letter_code
_entity_poly.pdbx_strand_id
1 'polypeptide(L)'
;YQKLFSQGFRVELDLRNEKLNYKIREAQLQRVSYILIIGEKEAQNQSLSVRLPRGKQVNDIKMESFLKAILEERDQRLLEPKSLNE
;
A
#
# COMPACT_ATOMS: atom_id res chain seq x y z
N TYR A 1 6.28 -0.04 8.17
CA TYR A 1 7.63 -0.01 7.57
C TYR A 1 8.44 -1.27 7.87
N GLN A 2 8.92 -1.48 9.10
CA GLN A 2 9.79 -2.63 9.44
C GLN A 2 9.26 -3.99 8.96
N LYS A 3 7.98 -4.29 9.18
CA LYS A 3 7.37 -5.56 8.73
C LYS A 3 7.54 -5.83 7.23
N LEU A 4 7.41 -4.80 6.39
CA LEU A 4 7.54 -4.93 4.94
C LEU A 4 9.01 -4.95 4.53
N PHE A 5 9.83 -4.10 5.15
CA PHE A 5 11.26 -4.03 4.89
C PHE A 5 11.97 -5.35 5.23
N SER A 6 11.67 -5.95 6.38
CA SER A 6 12.19 -7.26 6.79
C SER A 6 11.78 -8.41 5.86
N GLN A 7 10.70 -8.25 5.10
CA GLN A 7 10.24 -9.22 4.11
C GLN A 7 10.90 -9.00 2.72
N GLY A 8 11.83 -8.06 2.62
CA GLY A 8 12.57 -7.76 1.39
C GLY A 8 11.80 -6.88 0.40
N PHE A 9 10.68 -6.27 0.80
CA PHE A 9 9.96 -5.32 -0.05
C PHE A 9 10.68 -3.97 -0.08
N ARG A 10 10.68 -3.33 -1.25
CA ARG A 10 11.10 -1.94 -1.40
C ARG A 10 9.99 -1.04 -0.87
N VAL A 11 10.25 -0.41 0.27
CA VAL A 11 9.29 0.46 0.94
C VAL A 11 9.95 1.78 1.25
N GLU A 12 9.24 2.86 0.97
CA GLU A 12 9.60 4.22 1.30
C GLU A 12 8.52 4.83 2.20
N LEU A 13 8.95 5.63 3.17
CA LEU A 13 8.06 6.30 4.14
C LEU A 13 8.05 7.80 3.82
N ASP A 14 6.93 8.30 3.31
CA ASP A 14 6.76 9.72 3.03
C ASP A 14 6.06 10.43 4.20
N LEU A 15 6.84 11.08 5.06
CA LEU A 15 6.37 11.81 6.26
C LEU A 15 6.24 13.32 6.05
N ARG A 16 6.38 13.82 4.81
CA ARG A 16 6.31 15.26 4.51
C ARG A 16 4.95 15.85 4.91
N ASN A 17 4.89 17.09 5.40
CA ASN A 17 3.60 17.74 5.71
C ASN A 17 3.00 18.38 4.44
N GLU A 18 2.68 17.53 3.46
CA GLU A 18 2.09 17.94 2.18
C GLU A 18 0.69 17.35 2.00
N LYS A 19 -0.07 17.93 1.06
CA LYS A 19 -1.42 17.45 0.74
C LYS A 19 -1.36 15.99 0.31
N LEU A 20 -2.24 15.14 0.87
CA LEU A 20 -2.31 13.71 0.54
C LEU A 20 -2.41 13.44 -0.97
N ASN A 21 -3.26 14.19 -1.68
CA ASN A 21 -3.41 14.08 -3.13
C ASN A 21 -2.13 14.40 -3.90
N TYR A 22 -1.29 15.30 -3.39
CA TYR A 22 0.00 15.62 -4.00
C TYR A 22 0.96 14.44 -3.89
N LYS A 23 1.12 13.89 -2.68
CA LYS A 23 1.94 12.69 -2.44
C LYS A 23 1.50 11.48 -3.26
N ILE A 24 0.19 11.25 -3.36
CA ILE A 24 -0.37 10.17 -4.18
C ILE A 24 0.04 10.37 -5.65
N ARG A 25 -0.09 11.59 -6.18
CA ARG A 25 0.30 11.88 -7.56
C ARG A 25 1.80 11.69 -7.77
N GLU A 26 2.65 12.14 -6.86
CA GLU A 26 4.10 11.92 -6.95
C GLU A 26 4.44 10.43 -6.95
N ALA A 27 3.87 9.64 -6.03
CA ALA A 27 4.07 8.19 -5.97
C ALA A 27 3.58 7.49 -7.25
N GLN A 28 2.46 7.95 -7.84
CA GLN A 28 1.99 7.47 -9.13
C GLN A 28 2.95 7.80 -10.28
N LEU A 29 3.53 9.01 -10.30
CA LEU A 29 4.55 9.41 -11.27
C LEU A 29 5.82 8.58 -11.15
N GLN A 30 6.19 8.19 -9.93
CA GLN A 30 7.28 7.26 -9.64
C GLN A 30 6.96 5.79 -9.96
N ARG A 31 5.77 5.51 -10.52
CA ARG A 31 5.29 4.15 -10.87
C ARG A 31 5.31 3.19 -9.68
N VAL A 32 4.98 3.68 -8.48
CA VAL A 32 4.87 2.86 -7.28
C VAL A 32 3.68 1.90 -7.42
N SER A 33 3.94 0.60 -7.22
CA SER A 33 2.93 -0.46 -7.39
C SER A 33 1.81 -0.44 -6.33
N TYR A 34 2.11 -0.06 -5.10
CA TYR A 34 1.10 0.04 -4.04
C TYR A 34 1.37 1.29 -3.21
N ILE A 35 0.36 2.13 -3.04
CA ILE A 35 0.46 3.32 -2.20
C ILE A 35 -0.35 3.05 -0.93
N LEU A 36 0.34 3.02 0.20
CA LEU A 36 -0.26 2.80 1.51
C LEU A 36 -0.57 4.15 2.16
N ILE A 37 -1.84 4.37 2.47
CA ILE A 37 -2.34 5.56 3.12
C ILE A 37 -2.77 5.15 4.53
N ILE A 38 -2.15 5.78 5.52
CA ILE A 38 -2.43 5.54 6.95
C ILE A 38 -2.77 6.89 7.56
N GLY A 39 -4.07 7.14 7.72
CA GLY A 39 -4.58 8.26 8.50
C GLY A 39 -4.65 7.93 10.00
N GLU A 40 -5.11 8.91 10.78
CA GLU A 40 -5.32 8.76 12.23
C GLU A 40 -6.37 7.69 12.56
N LYS A 41 -7.46 7.65 11.77
CA LYS A 41 -8.53 6.66 11.91
C LYS A 41 -8.03 5.24 11.60
N GLU A 42 -7.31 5.08 10.50
CA GLU A 42 -6.68 3.80 10.12
C GLU A 42 -5.68 3.33 11.18
N ALA A 43 -4.86 4.23 11.73
CA ALA A 43 -3.92 3.91 12.80
C ALA A 43 -4.62 3.41 14.07
N GLN A 44 -5.76 3.99 14.45
CA GLN A 44 -6.58 3.53 15.57
C GLN A 44 -7.18 2.14 15.32
N ASN A 45 -7.65 1.89 14.10
CA ASN A 45 -8.31 0.63 13.73
C ASN A 45 -7.34 -0.49 13.30
N GLN A 46 -6.02 -0.22 13.32
CA GLN A 46 -4.99 -1.10 12.73
C GLN A 46 -5.30 -1.50 11.28
N SER A 47 -6.04 -0.65 10.58
CA SER A 47 -6.37 -0.78 9.17
C SER A 47 -5.51 0.18 8.36
N LEU A 48 -5.58 0.07 7.04
CA LEU A 48 -4.88 0.91 6.10
C LEU A 48 -5.68 0.99 4.80
N SER A 49 -5.46 2.08 4.07
CA SER A 49 -6.06 2.28 2.76
C SER A 49 -4.99 2.05 1.69
N VAL A 50 -5.24 1.11 0.79
CA VAL A 50 -4.32 0.76 -0.29
C VAL A 50 -4.85 1.36 -1.59
N ARG A 51 -4.01 2.14 -2.27
CA ARG A 51 -4.29 2.60 -3.62
C ARG A 51 -3.46 1.81 -4.62
N LEU A 52 -4.17 1.26 -5.61
CA LEU A 52 -3.64 0.41 -6.66
C LEU A 52 -3.21 1.25 -7.88
N PRO A 53 -2.32 0.73 -8.75
CA PRO A 53 -1.80 1.47 -9.90
C PRO A 53 -2.89 1.89 -10.89
N ARG A 54 -3.94 1.09 -11.03
CA ARG A 54 -5.10 1.35 -11.89
C ARG A 54 -6.11 2.36 -11.31
N GLY A 55 -5.76 3.02 -10.20
CA GLY A 55 -6.59 4.06 -9.61
C GLY A 55 -7.72 3.54 -8.70
N LYS A 56 -7.89 2.22 -8.56
CA LYS A 56 -8.76 1.63 -7.53
C LYS A 56 -8.14 1.89 -6.16
N GLN A 57 -8.95 2.35 -5.22
CA GLN A 57 -8.56 2.52 -3.82
C GLN A 57 -9.43 1.60 -2.98
N VAL A 58 -8.79 0.81 -2.13
CA VAL A 58 -9.45 -0.09 -1.21
C VAL A 58 -9.12 0.38 0.20
N ASN A 59 -10.15 0.71 0.96
CA ASN A 59 -10.02 1.23 2.32
C ASN A 59 -10.28 0.11 3.33
N ASP A 60 -9.89 0.35 4.57
CA ASP A 60 -10.15 -0.54 5.71
C ASP A 60 -9.54 -1.96 5.58
N ILE A 61 -8.39 -2.07 4.93
CA ILE A 61 -7.66 -3.34 4.87
C ILE A 61 -6.83 -3.47 6.13
N LYS A 62 -6.91 -4.60 6.83
CA LYS A 62 -6.01 -4.89 7.96
C LYS A 62 -4.57 -5.04 7.47
N MET A 63 -3.62 -4.48 8.23
CA MET A 63 -2.19 -4.59 7.93
C MET A 63 -1.73 -6.05 7.69
N GLU A 64 -2.26 -6.98 8.48
CA GLU A 64 -1.91 -8.40 8.39
C GLU A 64 -2.45 -9.06 7.11
N SER A 65 -3.72 -8.79 6.77
CA SER A 65 -4.33 -9.27 5.53
C SER A 65 -3.61 -8.73 4.31
N PHE A 66 -3.24 -7.44 4.33
CA PHE A 66 -2.46 -6.82 3.26
C PHE A 66 -1.09 -7.48 3.10
N LEU A 67 -0.38 -7.69 4.21
CA LEU A 67 0.95 -8.32 4.20
C LEU A 67 0.91 -9.74 3.64
N LYS A 68 -0.13 -10.50 3.97
CA LYS A 68 -0.34 -11.84 3.43
C LYS A 68 -0.59 -11.79 1.92
N ALA A 69 -1.48 -10.91 1.46
CA ALA A 69 -1.79 -10.74 0.03
C ALA A 69 -0.53 -10.44 -0.79
N ILE A 70 0.26 -9.43 -0.40
CA ILE A 70 1.48 -9.06 -1.16
C ILE A 70 2.58 -10.14 -1.12
N LEU A 71 2.63 -10.95 -0.06
CA LEU A 71 3.58 -12.06 0.03
C LEU A 71 3.21 -13.18 -0.92
N GLU A 72 1.92 -13.52 -1.01
CA GLU A 72 1.40 -14.47 -1.98
C GLU A 72 1.60 -13.96 -3.41
N GLU A 73 1.35 -12.67 -3.67
CA GLU A 73 1.59 -12.05 -4.98
C GLU A 73 3.07 -12.08 -5.39
N ARG A 74 3.98 -11.80 -4.45
CA ARG A 74 5.43 -11.89 -4.65
C ARG A 74 5.85 -13.32 -4.99
N ASP A 75 5.35 -14.30 -4.25
CA ASP A 75 5.70 -15.71 -4.44
C ASP A 75 5.21 -16.24 -5.80
N GLN A 76 3.98 -15.89 -6.17
CA GLN A 76 3.37 -16.25 -7.45
C GLN A 76 3.88 -15.42 -8.64
N ARG A 77 4.78 -14.45 -8.41
CA ARG A 77 5.29 -13.50 -9.43
C ARG A 77 4.16 -12.87 -10.25
N LEU A 78 3.06 -12.52 -9.58
CA LEU A 78 1.91 -11.90 -10.25
C LEU A 78 2.30 -10.48 -10.68
N LEU A 79 2.04 -10.18 -11.95
CA LEU A 79 2.27 -8.85 -12.53
C LEU A 79 1.15 -7.86 -12.14
N GLU A 80 -0.01 -8.38 -11.72
CA GLU A 80 -1.19 -7.59 -11.38
C GLU A 80 -1.78 -8.00 -10.02
N PRO A 81 -2.26 -7.03 -9.23
CA PRO A 81 -2.86 -7.33 -7.96
C PRO A 81 -4.20 -8.04 -8.10
N LYS A 82 -4.22 -9.34 -7.79
CA LYS A 82 -5.42 -10.18 -7.89
C LYS A 82 -6.34 -10.00 -6.67
N SER A 83 -5.76 -10.04 -5.47
CA SER A 83 -6.51 -10.17 -4.21
C SER A 83 -7.22 -8.91 -3.72
N LEU A 84 -6.94 -7.73 -4.31
CA LEU A 84 -7.62 -6.47 -3.99
C LEU A 84 -8.58 -5.99 -5.10
N ASN A 85 -8.66 -6.73 -6.21
CA ASN A 85 -9.47 -6.36 -7.36
C ASN A 85 -10.87 -7.00 -7.38
N GLU A 86 -11.07 -8.10 -6.65
CA GLU A 86 -12.41 -8.67 -6.38
C GLU A 86 -13.28 -7.77 -5.49
#